data_AF-A0A3D1TE78-F1
#
_entry.id   AF-A0A3D1TE78-F1
#
_cell.length_a   1.000
_cell.length_b   1.000
_cell.length_c   1.000
_cell.angle_alpha   90.00
_cell.angle_beta   90.00
_cell.angle_gamma   90.00
#
_symmetry.space_group_name_H-M   'P 1'
#
loop_
_entity.id
_entity.type
_entity.pdbx_description
1 polymer ?
#
loop_
_entity_poly.entity_id
_entity_poly.type
_entity_poly.pdbx_seq_one_letter_code
_entity_poly.pdbx_strand_id
1 'polypeptide(L)'
;MGSGSGSVIAVAGGIEIGGGSGGGMCGIAGWIVPTGGETDDAGRVDRVLRALRHRRQDQSGSWSGVVGGGADWRVTLVHTRLGIVDRTGGRQPMADEAGVRWMTCDGEIYNHLELRCALEARGHRFCTHSDTEAIVHLWEELEEAVPDRLRGMFAFALWNGESRRLWLVRDRWGIKPLYFARLGNGGIAFASEPK
;
A
#
# COMPACT_ATOMS: atom_id res chain seq x y z
N MET A 1 -21.91 -27.52 13.06
CA MET A 1 -20.65 -28.18 12.67
C MET A 1 -20.46 -27.87 11.19
N GLY A 2 -19.87 -26.75 10.80
CA GLY A 2 -18.44 -26.47 10.88
C GLY A 2 -17.96 -26.15 9.46
N SER A 3 -18.54 -25.12 8.83
CA SER A 3 -18.09 -24.62 7.52
C SER A 3 -17.02 -23.55 7.76
N GLY A 4 -15.79 -24.02 7.94
CA GLY A 4 -14.61 -23.17 7.83
C GLY A 4 -14.48 -22.70 6.37
N SER A 5 -14.57 -21.40 6.14
CA SER A 5 -14.19 -20.80 4.87
C SER A 5 -13.64 -19.40 5.14
N GLY A 6 -12.41 -19.39 5.64
CA GLY A 6 -11.57 -18.20 5.76
C GLY A 6 -10.37 -18.35 4.85
N SER A 7 -10.60 -18.28 3.54
CA SER A 7 -9.56 -18.35 2.52
C SER A 7 -9.38 -16.95 1.92
N VAL A 8 -8.44 -16.16 2.45
CA VAL A 8 -7.97 -14.93 1.82
C VAL A 8 -6.61 -15.22 1.21
N ILE A 9 -6.58 -15.48 -0.10
CA ILE A 9 -5.37 -15.47 -0.92
C ILE A 9 -5.76 -15.07 -2.34
N ALA A 10 -5.17 -13.98 -2.85
CA ALA A 10 -4.75 -13.91 -4.24
C ALA A 10 -3.45 -13.10 -4.30
N VAL A 11 -2.45 -13.74 -4.88
CA VAL A 11 -1.05 -13.32 -5.07
C VAL A 11 -0.87 -13.14 -6.58
N ALA A 12 -0.15 -12.11 -7.01
CA ALA A 12 0.40 -12.06 -8.36
C ALA A 12 1.93 -11.86 -8.30
N GLY A 13 2.67 -12.83 -8.84
CA GLY A 13 4.05 -12.70 -9.34
C GLY A 13 5.18 -12.76 -8.31
N GLY A 14 5.91 -13.87 -8.28
CA GLY A 14 7.18 -13.99 -7.55
C GLY A 14 8.36 -13.31 -8.26
N ILE A 15 9.45 -13.06 -7.52
CA ILE A 15 10.85 -13.37 -7.85
C ILE A 15 11.77 -12.84 -6.73
N GLU A 16 12.91 -13.53 -6.63
CA GLU A 16 14.02 -13.53 -5.68
C GLU A 16 14.67 -12.19 -5.29
N ILE A 17 15.46 -12.33 -4.22
CA ILE A 17 16.23 -11.37 -3.45
C ILE A 17 17.41 -10.81 -4.24
N GLY A 18 17.44 -9.48 -4.41
CA GLY A 18 18.60 -8.72 -4.84
C GLY A 18 18.74 -7.48 -3.96
N GLY A 19 19.77 -7.45 -3.10
CA GLY A 19 20.09 -6.31 -2.25
C GLY A 19 20.70 -5.17 -3.07
N GLY A 20 19.92 -4.13 -3.36
CA GLY A 20 20.39 -2.89 -3.96
C GLY A 20 20.57 -1.79 -2.91
N SER A 21 21.79 -1.25 -2.83
CA SER A 21 22.17 -0.17 -1.92
C SER A 21 21.82 1.23 -2.46
N GLY A 22 21.17 2.05 -1.63
CA GLY A 22 21.54 3.45 -1.41
C GLY A 22 21.17 4.50 -2.47
N GLY A 23 19.89 4.89 -2.50
CA GLY A 23 19.39 6.17 -3.02
C GLY A 23 18.13 6.52 -2.25
N GLY A 24 17.86 7.81 -1.97
CA GLY A 24 16.69 8.20 -1.17
C GLY A 24 15.40 7.64 -1.80
N MET A 25 14.55 7.00 -1.01
CA MET A 25 13.33 6.34 -1.49
C MET A 25 12.23 6.49 -0.46
N CYS A 26 10.96 6.40 -0.88
CA CYS A 26 9.89 6.19 0.07
C CYS A 26 10.04 4.81 0.73
N GLY A 27 9.39 4.60 1.86
CA GLY A 27 9.29 3.30 2.51
C GLY A 27 7.83 3.01 2.82
N ILE A 28 7.35 1.84 2.39
CA ILE A 28 6.01 1.35 2.68
C ILE A 28 6.09 0.17 3.64
N ALA A 29 5.11 0.05 4.52
CA ALA A 29 4.95 -1.10 5.40
C ALA A 29 3.50 -1.25 5.84
N GLY A 30 3.16 -2.40 6.41
CA GLY A 30 1.84 -2.62 6.96
C GLY A 30 1.61 -4.06 7.39
N TRP A 31 0.47 -4.31 8.00
CA TRP A 31 0.10 -5.62 8.49
C TRP A 31 -1.41 -5.81 8.59
N ILE A 32 -1.83 -7.08 8.53
CA ILE A 32 -3.18 -7.55 8.82
C ILE A 32 -3.06 -8.58 9.92
N VAL A 33 -3.66 -8.30 11.08
CA VAL A 33 -3.56 -9.16 12.27
C VAL A 33 -4.90 -9.29 12.98
N PRO A 34 -5.19 -10.40 13.68
CA PRO A 34 -6.37 -10.49 14.53
C PRO A 34 -6.35 -9.41 15.62
N THR A 35 -7.48 -8.73 15.85
CA THR A 35 -7.58 -7.68 16.89
C THR A 35 -7.34 -8.23 18.29
N GLY A 36 -7.70 -9.49 18.55
CA GLY A 36 -7.47 -10.16 19.83
C GLY A 36 -6.00 -10.53 20.10
N GLY A 37 -5.13 -10.42 19.10
CA GLY A 37 -3.71 -10.79 19.21
C GLY A 37 -2.75 -9.61 19.40
N GLU A 38 -3.11 -8.40 18.96
CA GLU A 38 -2.22 -7.23 18.97
C GLU A 38 -2.85 -6.08 19.74
N THR A 39 -2.28 -5.72 20.90
CA THR A 39 -2.80 -4.65 21.76
C THR A 39 -2.09 -3.30 21.57
N ASP A 40 -0.90 -3.27 20.97
CA ASP A 40 -0.05 -2.07 20.79
C ASP A 40 0.22 -1.77 19.31
N ASP A 41 -0.83 -1.49 18.54
CA ASP A 41 -0.70 -1.12 17.12
C ASP A 41 0.10 0.19 16.95
N ALA A 42 -0.19 1.18 17.79
CA ALA A 42 0.47 2.48 17.77
C ALA A 42 1.98 2.35 18.02
N GLY A 43 2.41 1.61 19.05
CA GLY A 43 3.82 1.39 19.30
C GLY A 43 4.50 0.56 18.20
N ARG A 44 3.79 -0.34 17.51
CA ARG A 44 4.33 -1.01 16.31
C ARG A 44 4.53 -0.03 15.17
N VAL A 45 3.55 0.85 14.89
CA VAL A 45 3.69 1.93 13.90
C VAL A 45 4.93 2.77 14.17
N ASP A 46 5.11 3.22 15.42
CA ASP A 46 6.28 4.03 15.80
C ASP A 46 7.61 3.29 15.58
N ARG A 47 7.67 1.99 15.91
CA ARG A 47 8.86 1.17 15.67
C ARG A 47 9.18 1.03 14.17
N VAL A 48 8.16 0.80 13.33
CA VAL A 48 8.33 0.66 11.89
C VAL A 48 8.71 1.99 11.24
N LEU A 49 8.05 3.08 11.61
CA LEU A 49 8.42 4.42 11.16
C LEU A 49 9.87 4.75 11.53
N ARG A 50 10.31 4.37 12.73
CA ARG A 50 11.70 4.54 13.18
C ARG A 50 12.69 3.73 12.34
N ALA A 51 12.38 2.48 12.02
CA ALA A 51 13.21 1.61 11.20
C ALA A 51 13.38 2.17 9.78
N LEU A 52 12.31 2.72 9.20
CA LEU A 52 12.30 3.29 7.86
C LEU A 52 12.89 4.72 7.77
N ARG A 53 13.27 5.37 8.89
CA ARG A 53 13.78 6.76 8.89
C ARG A 53 14.99 6.99 8.01
N HIS A 54 15.83 5.97 7.85
CA HIS A 54 17.05 6.07 7.08
C HIS A 54 16.80 6.28 5.58
N ARG A 55 15.59 5.99 5.08
CA ARG A 55 15.18 6.30 3.70
C ARG A 55 14.86 7.79 3.45
N ARG A 56 15.19 8.67 4.42
CA ARG A 56 14.99 10.15 4.49
C ARG A 56 13.54 10.59 4.38
N GLN A 57 12.99 11.01 5.54
CA GLN A 57 11.62 11.51 5.67
C GLN A 57 11.57 13.03 5.52
N ASP A 58 10.81 13.54 4.54
CA ASP A 58 10.17 14.84 4.67
C ASP A 58 8.76 14.70 5.29
N GLN A 59 8.10 13.55 5.08
CA GLN A 59 6.78 13.23 5.65
C GLN A 59 6.67 11.74 6.03
N SER A 60 5.79 11.46 7.00
CA SER A 60 5.40 10.10 7.40
C SER A 60 3.93 10.06 7.75
N GLY A 61 3.31 8.88 7.63
CA GLY A 61 1.91 8.68 7.97
C GLY A 61 1.57 7.21 8.16
N SER A 62 0.42 6.97 8.80
CA SER A 62 -0.18 5.65 8.91
C SER A 62 -1.69 5.75 8.84
N TRP A 63 -2.32 4.64 8.48
CA TRP A 63 -3.76 4.45 8.57
C TRP A 63 -4.00 3.07 9.18
N SER A 64 -4.95 2.98 10.11
CA SER A 64 -5.40 1.71 10.68
C SER A 64 -6.92 1.61 10.60
N GLY A 65 -7.42 0.45 10.20
CA GLY A 65 -8.84 0.11 10.15
C GLY A 65 -9.11 -1.26 10.78
N VAL A 66 -10.37 -1.52 11.08
CA VAL A 66 -10.82 -2.82 11.60
C VAL A 66 -11.87 -3.40 10.64
N VAL A 67 -11.74 -4.69 10.33
CA VAL A 67 -12.65 -5.44 9.45
C VAL A 67 -13.09 -6.73 10.13
N GLY A 68 -14.39 -6.93 10.29
CA GLY A 68 -14.92 -8.14 10.90
C GLY A 68 -16.41 -8.06 11.24
N GLY A 69 -17.00 -9.23 11.45
CA GLY A 69 -18.36 -9.45 11.94
C GLY A 69 -18.41 -10.65 12.90
N GLY A 70 -17.37 -10.81 13.72
CA GLY A 70 -17.24 -11.91 14.68
C GLY A 70 -15.79 -12.33 15.01
N ALA A 71 -14.85 -12.13 14.08
CA ALA A 71 -13.41 -12.17 14.33
C ALA A 71 -12.79 -10.95 13.66
N ASP A 72 -12.54 -9.91 14.46
CA ASP A 72 -12.11 -8.64 13.92
C ASP A 72 -10.62 -8.71 13.55
N TRP A 73 -10.30 -8.23 12.35
CA TRP A 73 -8.94 -8.08 11.87
C TRP A 73 -8.60 -6.60 11.88
N ARG A 74 -7.41 -6.25 12.36
CA ARG A 74 -6.83 -4.92 12.20
C ARG A 74 -5.98 -4.91 10.94
N VAL A 75 -6.20 -3.91 10.10
CA VAL A 75 -5.38 -3.60 8.93
C VAL A 75 -4.66 -2.30 9.20
N THR A 76 -3.34 -2.29 9.01
CA THR A 76 -2.52 -1.09 9.21
C THR A 76 -1.64 -0.89 7.98
N LEU A 77 -1.63 0.33 7.45
CA LEU A 77 -0.74 0.78 6.38
C LEU A 77 0.14 1.91 6.91
N VAL A 78 1.41 1.90 6.53
CA VAL A 78 2.43 2.85 6.98
C VAL A 78 3.19 3.36 5.75
N HIS A 79 3.50 4.65 5.76
CA HIS A 79 4.24 5.31 4.71
C HIS A 79 5.31 6.24 5.29
N THR A 80 6.45 6.27 4.62
CA THR A 80 7.55 7.24 4.81
C THR A 80 7.91 7.79 3.45
N ARG A 81 7.94 9.11 3.33
CA ARG A 81 8.04 9.79 2.04
C ARG A 81 9.41 10.41 1.83
N LEU A 82 9.87 10.36 0.58
CA LEU A 82 10.87 11.28 0.05
C LEU A 82 10.17 12.30 -0.86
N GLY A 83 10.09 13.55 -0.43
CA GLY A 83 9.38 14.62 -1.13
C GLY A 83 10.05 15.14 -2.40
N ILE A 84 9.97 14.35 -3.47
CA ILE A 84 10.45 14.73 -4.81
C ILE A 84 9.34 15.45 -5.61
N VAL A 85 8.09 14.93 -5.63
CA VAL A 85 6.96 15.47 -6.43
C VAL A 85 5.75 15.80 -5.55
N ASP A 86 5.24 17.04 -5.63
CA ASP A 86 4.16 17.64 -4.80
C ASP A 86 4.46 17.67 -3.29
N ARG A 87 5.16 18.70 -2.81
CA ARG A 87 5.60 18.81 -1.40
C ARG A 87 4.45 19.02 -0.40
N THR A 88 3.23 19.28 -0.85
CA THR A 88 2.09 19.66 0.01
C THR A 88 0.87 18.76 -0.14
N GLY A 89 0.61 18.24 -1.35
CA GLY A 89 -0.37 17.19 -1.61
C GLY A 89 0.26 15.79 -1.65
N GLY A 90 -0.57 14.74 -1.67
CA GLY A 90 -0.07 13.36 -1.75
C GLY A 90 0.34 12.72 -0.43
N ARG A 91 -0.29 13.10 0.69
CA ARG A 91 -0.10 12.38 1.97
C ARG A 91 -0.54 10.92 1.82
N GLN A 92 0.26 10.02 2.38
CA GLN A 92 0.01 8.59 2.34
C GLN A 92 0.05 8.00 3.76
N PRO A 93 -0.73 6.94 4.06
CA PRO A 93 -1.63 6.23 3.15
C PRO A 93 -2.78 7.09 2.61
N MET A 94 -3.10 6.91 1.33
CA MET A 94 -4.08 7.69 0.59
C MET A 94 -5.36 6.88 0.40
N ALA A 95 -6.51 7.52 0.58
CA ALA A 95 -7.81 6.89 0.38
C ALA A 95 -8.41 7.23 -0.99
N ASP A 96 -9.34 6.40 -1.47
CA ASP A 96 -10.31 6.79 -2.50
C ASP A 96 -11.33 7.80 -1.96
N GLU A 97 -12.15 8.38 -2.83
CA GLU A 97 -13.16 9.37 -2.44
C GLU A 97 -14.17 8.83 -1.42
N ALA A 98 -14.41 7.51 -1.43
CA ALA A 98 -15.33 6.83 -0.53
C ALA A 98 -14.70 6.46 0.82
N GLY A 99 -13.38 6.56 0.98
CA GLY A 99 -12.68 6.08 2.17
C GLY A 99 -12.67 4.55 2.33
N VAL A 100 -12.99 3.81 1.27
CA VAL A 100 -13.11 2.34 1.23
C VAL A 100 -11.80 1.69 0.84
N ARG A 101 -11.07 2.29 -0.12
CA ARG A 101 -9.78 1.80 -0.60
C ARG A 101 -8.68 2.68 -0.03
N TRP A 102 -7.61 2.06 0.48
CA TRP A 102 -6.47 2.75 1.07
C TRP A 102 -5.18 2.23 0.49
N MET A 103 -4.26 3.11 0.12
CA MET A 103 -3.01 2.75 -0.55
C MET A 103 -1.79 3.43 0.05
N THR A 104 -0.68 2.70 0.10
CA THR A 104 0.67 3.22 0.32
C THR A 104 1.57 2.76 -0.84
N CYS A 105 2.35 3.67 -1.41
CA CYS A 105 3.13 3.47 -2.63
C CYS A 105 4.55 4.04 -2.47
N ASP A 106 5.58 3.26 -2.81
CA ASP A 106 6.94 3.72 -3.08
C ASP A 106 7.19 3.59 -4.58
N GLY A 107 7.27 4.71 -5.30
CA GLY A 107 7.39 4.67 -6.74
C GLY A 107 7.28 6.02 -7.43
N GLU A 108 7.42 5.97 -8.74
CA GLU A 108 7.13 7.07 -9.67
C GLU A 108 6.34 6.49 -10.86
N ILE A 109 5.12 6.98 -11.08
CA ILE A 109 4.31 6.58 -12.24
C ILE A 109 4.46 7.63 -13.34
N TYR A 110 5.24 7.32 -14.37
CA TYR A 110 5.58 8.24 -15.46
C TYR A 110 4.39 8.65 -16.31
N ASN A 111 3.37 7.80 -16.44
CA ASN A 111 2.15 8.11 -17.19
C ASN A 111 1.00 8.64 -16.32
N HIS A 112 1.24 9.06 -15.07
CA HIS A 112 0.16 9.53 -14.18
C HIS A 112 -0.64 10.71 -14.74
N LEU A 113 0.00 11.64 -15.47
CA LEU A 113 -0.70 12.77 -16.10
C LEU A 113 -1.65 12.31 -17.22
N GLU A 114 -1.22 11.34 -18.04
CA GLU A 114 -2.05 10.73 -19.09
C GLU A 114 -3.26 10.02 -18.45
N LEU A 115 -3.02 9.22 -17.41
CA LEU A 115 -4.06 8.51 -16.66
C LEU A 115 -5.05 9.50 -16.04
N ARG A 116 -4.55 10.55 -15.38
CA ARG A 116 -5.36 11.62 -14.78
C ARG A 116 -6.28 12.26 -15.81
N CYS A 117 -5.76 12.71 -16.95
CA CYS A 117 -6.60 13.33 -17.98
C CYS A 117 -7.71 12.38 -18.46
N ALA A 118 -7.41 11.09 -18.63
CA ALA A 118 -8.39 10.09 -19.03
C ALA A 118 -9.44 9.81 -17.93
N LEU A 119 -9.06 9.86 -16.65
CA LEU A 119 -9.96 9.68 -15.50
C LEU A 119 -10.83 10.92 -15.27
N GLU A 120 -10.28 12.12 -15.38
CA GLU A 120 -11.04 13.39 -15.29
C GLU A 120 -12.10 13.47 -16.40
N ALA A 121 -11.76 13.06 -17.63
CA ALA A 121 -12.72 12.97 -18.73
C ALA A 121 -13.87 11.99 -18.48
N ARG A 122 -13.70 11.06 -17.53
CA ARG A 122 -14.72 10.08 -17.09
C ARG A 122 -15.41 10.47 -15.78
N GLY A 123 -15.08 11.64 -15.22
CA GLY A 123 -15.77 12.22 -14.07
C GLY A 123 -15.09 12.02 -12.72
N HIS A 124 -13.89 11.42 -12.67
CA HIS A 124 -13.11 11.34 -11.43
C HIS A 124 -12.68 12.74 -10.96
N ARG A 125 -12.68 12.95 -9.64
CA ARG A 125 -12.33 14.24 -9.03
C ARG A 125 -11.09 14.09 -8.17
N PHE A 126 -9.98 14.60 -8.68
CA PHE A 126 -8.71 14.57 -7.97
C PHE A 126 -8.60 15.72 -6.97
N CYS A 127 -8.03 15.42 -5.80
CA CYS A 127 -7.75 16.33 -4.70
C CYS A 127 -6.26 16.72 -4.61
N THR A 128 -5.35 15.97 -5.23
CA THR A 128 -3.89 16.16 -5.15
C THR A 128 -3.21 15.98 -6.50
N HIS A 129 -1.97 16.43 -6.69
CA HIS A 129 -1.24 16.16 -7.93
C HIS A 129 -0.35 14.90 -7.83
N SER A 130 -0.59 14.05 -6.84
CA SER A 130 0.19 12.83 -6.63
C SER A 130 -0.13 11.78 -7.70
N ASP A 131 0.91 11.12 -8.18
CA ASP A 131 0.77 9.93 -9.02
C ASP A 131 0.02 8.78 -8.33
N THR A 132 0.21 8.58 -7.01
CA THR A 132 -0.56 7.63 -6.20
C THR A 132 -2.07 7.81 -6.34
N GLU A 133 -2.56 9.05 -6.41
CA GLU A 133 -4.00 9.30 -6.53
C GLU A 133 -4.55 8.80 -7.87
N ALA A 134 -3.78 8.95 -8.95
CA ALA A 134 -4.16 8.39 -10.24
C ALA A 134 -4.29 6.86 -10.19
N ILE A 135 -3.46 6.18 -9.39
CA ILE A 135 -3.57 4.73 -9.16
C ILE A 135 -4.85 4.41 -8.37
N VAL A 136 -5.17 5.17 -7.32
CA VAL A 136 -6.37 4.94 -6.49
C VAL A 136 -7.63 5.00 -7.37
N HIS A 137 -7.81 6.08 -8.14
CA HIS A 137 -8.97 6.23 -9.02
C HIS A 137 -8.99 5.19 -10.14
N LEU A 138 -7.83 4.86 -10.74
CA LEU A 138 -7.79 3.83 -11.78
C LEU A 138 -8.18 2.45 -11.24
N TRP A 139 -7.91 2.18 -9.96
CA TRP A 139 -8.33 0.95 -9.29
C TRP A 139 -9.84 0.83 -9.16
N GLU A 140 -10.58 1.93 -9.07
CA GLU A 140 -12.05 1.91 -9.04
C GLU A 140 -12.64 1.34 -10.33
N GLU A 141 -11.95 1.51 -11.46
CA GLU A 141 -12.43 1.05 -12.76
C GLU A 141 -11.87 -0.31 -13.19
N LEU A 142 -10.58 -0.55 -12.92
CA LEU A 142 -9.84 -1.67 -13.49
C LEU A 142 -9.45 -2.75 -12.47
N GLU A 143 -9.55 -2.44 -11.18
CA GLU A 143 -9.15 -3.32 -10.08
C GLU A 143 -7.80 -4.00 -10.34
N GLU A 144 -7.80 -5.34 -10.43
CA GLU A 144 -6.60 -6.18 -10.57
C GLU A 144 -5.85 -5.94 -11.89
N ALA A 145 -6.47 -5.29 -12.88
CA ALA A 145 -5.86 -4.95 -14.17
C ALA A 145 -5.12 -3.59 -14.17
N VAL A 146 -5.14 -2.83 -13.07
CA VAL A 146 -4.38 -1.57 -12.92
C VAL A 146 -2.90 -1.72 -13.30
N PRO A 147 -2.15 -2.74 -12.82
CA PRO A 147 -0.72 -2.81 -13.07
C PRO A 147 -0.34 -2.83 -14.55
N ASP A 148 -1.21 -3.38 -15.41
CA ASP A 148 -1.00 -3.44 -16.87
C ASP A 148 -1.03 -2.07 -17.55
N ARG A 149 -1.57 -1.06 -16.86
CA ARG A 149 -1.70 0.32 -17.36
C ARG A 149 -0.63 1.26 -16.81
N LEU A 150 0.15 0.82 -15.83
CA LEU A 150 1.16 1.67 -15.18
C LEU A 150 2.49 1.61 -15.94
N ARG A 151 3.08 2.79 -16.18
CA ARG A 151 4.45 2.92 -16.67
C ARG A 151 5.26 3.61 -15.59
N GLY A 152 6.25 2.92 -15.02
CA GLY A 152 6.98 3.45 -13.89
C GLY A 152 7.82 2.41 -13.17
N MET A 153 8.41 2.84 -12.07
CA MET A 153 9.02 1.98 -11.06
C MET A 153 8.19 2.13 -9.78
N PHE A 154 7.64 1.05 -9.25
CA PHE A 154 6.73 1.15 -8.12
C PHE A 154 6.62 -0.14 -7.33
N ALA A 155 6.35 0.03 -6.04
CA ALA A 155 5.79 -0.99 -5.18
C ALA A 155 4.66 -0.33 -4.39
N PHE A 156 3.48 -0.93 -4.36
CA PHE A 156 2.37 -0.43 -3.56
C PHE A 156 1.64 -1.54 -2.83
N ALA A 157 1.02 -1.14 -1.73
CA ALA A 157 0.04 -1.94 -1.02
C ALA A 157 -1.31 -1.22 -1.06
N LEU A 158 -2.36 -1.90 -1.53
CA LEU A 158 -3.73 -1.40 -1.58
C LEU A 158 -4.65 -2.30 -0.76
N TRP A 159 -5.27 -1.73 0.25
CA TRP A 159 -6.36 -2.35 1.00
C TRP A 159 -7.69 -1.95 0.39
N ASN A 160 -8.53 -2.92 0.05
CA ASN A 160 -9.92 -2.71 -0.33
C ASN A 160 -10.84 -3.21 0.79
N GLY A 161 -11.50 -2.29 1.49
CA GLY A 161 -12.39 -2.59 2.62
C GLY A 161 -13.68 -3.32 2.24
N GLU A 162 -14.16 -3.15 1.00
CA GLU A 162 -15.37 -3.80 0.49
C GLU A 162 -15.12 -5.29 0.22
N SER A 163 -14.08 -5.60 -0.54
CA SER A 163 -13.70 -6.99 -0.83
C SER A 163 -12.88 -7.65 0.29
N ARG A 164 -12.42 -6.86 1.28
CA ARG A 164 -11.54 -7.27 2.37
C ARG A 164 -10.23 -7.89 1.87
N ARG A 165 -9.64 -7.28 0.84
CA ARG A 165 -8.42 -7.77 0.16
C ARG A 165 -7.28 -6.79 0.30
N LEU A 166 -6.09 -7.33 0.56
CA LEU A 166 -4.83 -6.63 0.46
C LEU A 166 -4.11 -7.03 -0.82
N TRP A 167 -3.81 -6.05 -1.64
CA TRP A 167 -3.01 -6.17 -2.84
C TRP A 167 -1.61 -5.69 -2.57
N LEU A 168 -0.62 -6.53 -2.85
CA LEU A 168 0.80 -6.18 -2.81
C LEU A 168 1.33 -6.27 -4.24
N VAL A 169 1.72 -5.14 -4.81
CA VAL A 169 2.03 -5.04 -6.23
C VAL A 169 3.41 -4.42 -6.40
N ARG A 170 4.19 -4.97 -7.35
CA ARG A 170 5.46 -4.42 -7.82
C ARG A 170 5.40 -4.17 -9.31
N ASP A 171 6.24 -3.25 -9.77
CA ASP A 171 6.51 -3.08 -11.20
C ASP A 171 7.11 -4.37 -11.80
N ARG A 172 7.00 -4.49 -13.13
CA ARG A 172 7.42 -5.69 -13.89
C ARG A 172 8.87 -6.10 -13.66
N TRP A 173 9.74 -5.15 -13.32
CA TRP A 173 11.16 -5.38 -13.11
C TRP A 173 11.53 -5.49 -11.63
N GLY A 174 10.57 -5.31 -10.73
CA GLY A 174 10.81 -5.31 -9.30
C GLY A 174 11.80 -4.24 -8.86
N ILE A 175 11.80 -3.06 -9.49
CA ILE A 175 12.77 -2.01 -9.16
C ILE A 175 12.61 -1.58 -7.70
N LYS A 176 11.36 -1.40 -7.25
CA LYS A 176 11.08 -1.06 -5.85
C LYS A 176 10.93 -2.33 -5.00
N PRO A 177 11.61 -2.42 -3.84
CA PRO A 177 11.55 -3.60 -3.00
C PRO A 177 10.22 -3.67 -2.25
N LEU A 178 9.68 -4.88 -2.14
CA LEU A 178 8.50 -5.19 -1.34
C LEU A 178 8.60 -6.64 -0.85
N TYR A 179 8.67 -6.79 0.46
CA TYR A 179 8.74 -8.06 1.17
C TYR A 179 7.43 -8.30 1.90
N PHE A 180 7.05 -9.57 2.05
CA PHE A 180 5.93 -9.96 2.90
C PHE A 180 6.24 -11.23 3.68
N ALA A 181 5.57 -11.39 4.82
CA ALA A 181 5.68 -12.55 5.68
C ALA A 181 4.30 -12.94 6.22
N ARG A 182 4.07 -14.26 6.34
CA ARG A 182 2.97 -14.79 7.14
C ARG A 182 3.38 -14.80 8.60
N LEU A 183 2.48 -14.33 9.47
CA LEU A 183 2.68 -14.28 10.91
C LEU A 183 2.11 -15.54 11.55
N GLY A 184 2.68 -15.96 12.69
CA GLY A 184 2.24 -17.16 13.40
C GLY A 184 0.79 -17.11 13.91
N ASN A 185 0.20 -15.92 13.98
CA ASN A 185 -1.20 -15.68 14.35
C ASN A 185 -2.16 -15.72 13.14
N GLY A 186 -1.70 -16.17 11.97
CA GLY A 186 -2.48 -16.18 10.72
C GLY A 186 -2.52 -14.82 10.00
N GLY A 187 -1.87 -13.80 10.56
CA GLY A 187 -1.75 -12.49 9.93
C GLY A 187 -0.71 -12.44 8.80
N ILE A 188 -0.62 -11.27 8.18
CA ILE A 188 0.36 -10.95 7.14
C ILE A 188 1.03 -9.63 7.52
N ALA A 189 2.34 -9.52 7.28
CA ALA A 189 3.07 -8.25 7.33
C ALA A 189 3.79 -8.02 6.00
N PHE A 190 3.98 -6.77 5.63
CA PHE A 190 4.77 -6.38 4.46
C PHE A 190 5.60 -5.12 4.75
N ALA A 191 6.70 -4.96 4.01
CA ALA A 191 7.56 -3.78 4.10
C ALA A 191 8.48 -3.64 2.89
N SER A 192 8.97 -2.43 2.62
CA SER A 192 10.04 -2.18 1.65
C SER A 192 11.37 -2.81 2.02
N GLU A 193 11.55 -3.19 3.30
CA GLU A 193 12.77 -3.82 3.81
C GLU A 193 12.42 -4.97 4.76
N PRO A 194 13.23 -6.04 4.79
CA PRO A 194 12.96 -7.20 5.62
C PRO A 194 13.36 -7.05 7.10
N LYS A 195 13.97 -5.92 7.48
CA LYS A 195 14.59 -5.68 8.80
C LYS A 195 13.64 -5.08 9.83
#